data_AF-A0A6S7JWL9-F1
#
_entry.id   AF-A0A6S7JWL9-F1
#
_cell.length_a   1.000
_cell.length_b   1.000
_cell.length_c   1.000
_cell.angle_alpha   90.00
_cell.angle_beta   90.00
_cell.angle_gamma   90.00
#
_symmetry.space_group_name_H-M   'P 1'
#
loop_
_entity.id
_entity.type
_entity.pdbx_description
1 polymer ?
#
loop_
_entity_poly.entity_id
_entity_poly.type
_entity_poly.pdbx_seq_one_letter_code
_entity_poly.pdbx_strand_id
1 'polypeptide(L)'
;MLLILVYNKAKGIPYKLIFLRRVWNGVYPGQDPIADAVFLYPQEVSKYLRGYYKLTIEEASCFAALILKCKFGNQWNRPEITQVFEELLPHHMIDDLFPEVWRQYIIMNCRKITLNSEVEIRKMFLLTMQKNERFGSAYFRVGQRQFLESPNVVNVGINYKGIHLINPKTKDTIRMFPIENILSHYKEEKSYTFQFQSKLEKLDTITLHTTQGYEIENMVDSYIPK
;
A
#
# COMPACT_ATOMS: atom_id res chain seq x y z
N MET A 1 17.50 -0.17 -6.80
CA MET A 1 17.37 0.88 -5.76
C MET A 1 17.24 2.21 -6.49
N LEU A 2 16.24 3.03 -6.21
CA LEU A 2 16.01 4.29 -6.94
C LEU A 2 15.99 5.45 -5.95
N LEU A 3 16.60 6.56 -6.35
CA LEU A 3 16.65 7.82 -5.61
C LEU A 3 15.26 8.47 -5.66
N ILE A 4 14.68 8.86 -4.51
CA ILE A 4 13.51 9.75 -4.51
C ILE A 4 13.94 11.08 -3.87
N LEU A 5 14.08 12.09 -4.71
CA LEU A 5 14.17 13.48 -4.28
C LEU A 5 12.74 13.96 -3.98
N VAL A 6 12.44 14.20 -2.70
CA VAL A 6 11.21 14.93 -2.35
C VAL A 6 11.50 16.42 -2.55
N TYR A 7 11.07 16.96 -3.68
CA TYR A 7 11.25 18.37 -4.03
C TYR A 7 10.10 19.20 -3.44
N ASN A 8 10.39 20.08 -2.48
CA ASN A 8 9.46 21.13 -2.08
C ASN A 8 9.72 22.36 -2.96
N LYS A 9 8.73 22.75 -3.78
CA LYS A 9 8.88 23.71 -4.89
C LYS A 9 8.97 25.19 -4.46
N ALA A 10 9.22 25.50 -3.19
CA ALA A 10 9.30 26.87 -2.69
C ALA A 10 10.73 27.23 -2.23
N LYS A 11 11.23 28.36 -2.73
CA LYS A 11 12.56 28.91 -2.35
C LYS A 11 12.66 29.06 -0.83
N GLY A 12 13.72 28.50 -0.26
CA GLY A 12 14.03 28.63 1.17
C GLY A 12 13.49 27.53 2.08
N ILE A 13 12.81 26.50 1.54
CA ILE A 13 12.37 25.34 2.34
C ILE A 13 13.49 24.28 2.39
N PRO A 14 13.86 23.75 3.57
CA PRO A 14 14.81 22.64 3.67
C PRO A 14 14.26 21.40 2.95
N TYR A 15 15.08 20.79 2.10
CA TYR A 15 14.74 19.56 1.40
C TYR A 15 15.26 18.34 2.17
N LYS A 16 14.52 17.23 2.09
CA LYS A 16 14.93 15.94 2.67
C LYS A 16 15.11 14.93 1.55
N LEU A 17 16.31 14.38 1.43
CA LEU A 17 16.60 13.27 0.53
C LEU A 17 16.14 11.96 1.21
N ILE A 18 15.34 11.15 0.52
CA ILE A 18 14.87 9.86 1.04
C ILE A 18 15.11 8.79 -0.02
N PHE A 19 15.74 7.68 0.38
CA PHE A 19 15.91 6.51 -0.49
C PHE A 19 14.74 5.56 -0.24
N LEU A 20 13.99 5.22 -1.28
CA LEU A 20 12.84 4.34 -1.20
C LEU A 20 12.86 3.34 -2.36
N ARG A 21 12.25 2.16 -2.16
CA ARG A 21 11.98 1.27 -3.27
C ARG A 21 10.77 1.78 -4.05
N ARG A 22 10.99 2.03 -5.34
CA ARG A 22 9.97 2.50 -6.28
C ARG A 22 9.35 1.38 -7.10
N VAL A 23 10.17 0.54 -7.73
CA VAL A 23 9.71 -0.56 -8.60
C VAL A 23 9.69 -1.86 -7.82
N TRP A 24 8.52 -2.49 -7.78
CA TRP A 24 8.25 -3.71 -7.00
C TRP A 24 8.14 -4.99 -7.85
N ASN A 25 8.51 -4.92 -9.14
CA ASN A 25 8.58 -6.11 -10.00
C ASN A 25 9.72 -7.04 -9.53
N GLY A 26 9.47 -8.35 -9.52
CA GLY A 26 10.42 -9.39 -9.12
C GLY A 26 10.88 -9.32 -7.65
N VAL A 27 10.07 -8.72 -6.76
CA VAL A 27 10.38 -8.68 -5.32
C VAL A 27 9.93 -9.96 -4.65
N TYR A 28 10.88 -10.66 -4.00
CA TYR A 28 10.60 -11.83 -3.17
C TYR A 28 11.12 -11.60 -1.75
N PRO A 29 10.24 -11.44 -0.74
CA PRO A 29 10.65 -11.26 0.64
C PRO A 29 11.55 -12.40 1.12
N GLY A 30 12.67 -12.05 1.75
CA GLY A 30 13.71 -12.94 2.22
C GLY A 30 14.85 -13.19 1.25
N GLN A 31 14.77 -12.73 -0.01
CA GLN A 31 15.89 -12.79 -0.96
C GLN A 31 17.01 -11.82 -0.57
N ASP A 32 16.65 -10.65 -0.06
CA ASP A 32 17.58 -9.63 0.46
C ASP A 32 17.05 -9.12 1.82
N PRO A 33 17.49 -9.70 2.94
CA PRO A 33 17.03 -9.32 4.27
C PRO A 33 17.32 -7.85 4.64
N ILE A 34 18.35 -7.24 4.04
CA ILE A 34 18.68 -5.82 4.28
C ILE A 34 17.65 -4.94 3.56
N ALA A 35 17.35 -5.25 2.29
CA ALA A 35 16.33 -4.53 1.55
C ALA A 35 14.93 -4.72 2.16
N ASP A 36 14.63 -5.91 2.68
CA ASP A 36 13.40 -6.19 3.43
C ASP A 36 13.28 -5.24 4.63
N ALA A 37 14.34 -5.15 5.45
CA ALA A 37 14.35 -4.35 6.66
C ALA A 37 14.32 -2.84 6.40
N VAL A 38 15.08 -2.35 5.41
CA VAL A 38 15.28 -0.92 5.18
C VAL A 38 14.17 -0.32 4.31
N PHE A 39 13.65 -1.08 3.34
CA PHE A 39 12.71 -0.54 2.35
C PHE A 39 11.36 -1.25 2.40
N LEU A 40 11.32 -2.57 2.22
CA LEU A 40 10.07 -3.26 1.93
C LEU A 40 9.13 -3.23 3.14
N TYR A 41 9.61 -3.67 4.31
CA TYR A 41 8.82 -3.75 5.53
C TYR A 41 8.31 -2.36 5.97
N PRO A 42 9.15 -1.31 6.13
CA PRO A 42 8.66 0.00 6.54
C PRO A 42 7.66 0.60 5.54
N GLN A 43 7.90 0.46 4.24
CA GLN A 43 6.99 0.99 3.22
C GLN A 43 5.63 0.28 3.24
N GLU A 44 5.60 -1.04 3.40
CA GLU A 44 4.35 -1.82 3.42
C GLU A 44 3.58 -1.66 4.73
N VAL A 45 4.26 -1.62 5.88
CA VAL A 45 3.63 -1.29 7.18
C VAL A 45 2.97 0.08 7.09
N SER A 46 3.65 1.07 6.52
CA SER A 46 3.10 2.42 6.35
C SER A 46 1.86 2.46 5.44
N LYS A 47 1.75 1.56 4.44
CA LYS A 47 0.55 1.44 3.59
C LYS A 47 -0.58 0.69 4.31
N TYR A 48 -0.23 -0.32 5.09
CA TYR A 48 -1.14 -1.07 5.95
C TYR A 48 -1.79 -0.18 7.01
N LEU A 49 -1.02 0.61 7.76
CA LEU A 49 -1.53 1.51 8.80
C LEU A 49 -2.45 2.59 8.21
N ARG A 50 -2.14 3.10 7.01
CA ARG A 50 -3.03 4.02 6.27
C ARG A 50 -4.31 3.36 5.75
N GLY A 51 -4.43 2.04 5.83
CA GLY A 51 -5.64 1.30 5.48
C GLY A 51 -5.86 1.18 3.98
N TYR A 52 -4.83 1.00 3.16
CA TYR A 52 -5.01 0.79 1.72
C TYR A 52 -5.46 -0.63 1.33
N TYR A 53 -5.33 -1.59 2.25
CA TYR A 53 -5.75 -2.97 2.06
C TYR A 53 -7.15 -3.20 2.63
N LYS A 54 -7.96 -4.00 1.93
CA LYS A 54 -9.17 -4.58 2.50
C LYS A 54 -8.77 -5.76 3.36
N LEU A 55 -9.09 -5.71 4.64
CA LEU A 55 -8.72 -6.72 5.62
C LEU A 55 -9.93 -7.06 6.48
N THR A 56 -9.99 -8.31 6.91
CA THR A 56 -10.85 -8.76 8.00
C THR A 56 -10.22 -8.40 9.35
N ILE A 57 -11.02 -8.45 10.42
CA ILE A 57 -10.53 -8.31 11.80
C ILE A 57 -9.44 -9.35 12.10
N GLU A 58 -9.62 -10.60 11.64
CA GLU A 58 -8.65 -11.67 11.85
C GLU A 58 -7.31 -11.35 11.19
N GLU A 59 -7.31 -10.97 9.90
CA GLU A 59 -6.09 -10.58 9.18
C GLU A 59 -5.43 -9.35 9.82
N ALA A 60 -6.21 -8.32 10.17
CA ALA A 60 -5.69 -7.13 10.82
C ALA A 60 -5.02 -7.47 12.16
N SER A 61 -5.63 -8.33 12.98
CA SER A 61 -5.05 -8.78 14.25
C SER A 61 -3.78 -9.62 14.07
N CYS A 62 -3.69 -10.42 12.99
CA CYS A 62 -2.48 -11.17 12.64
C CYS A 62 -1.33 -10.24 12.26
N PHE A 63 -1.58 -9.24 11.41
CA PHE A 63 -0.58 -8.24 11.04
C PHE A 63 -0.14 -7.40 12.24
N ALA A 64 -1.08 -6.96 13.08
CA ALA A 64 -0.79 -6.24 14.31
C ALA A 64 0.11 -7.06 15.25
N ALA A 65 -0.13 -8.37 15.38
CA ALA A 65 0.71 -9.26 16.18
C ALA A 65 2.15 -9.37 15.64
N LEU A 66 2.33 -9.42 14.31
CA LEU A 66 3.65 -9.41 13.68
C LEU A 66 4.37 -8.07 13.93
N ILE A 67 3.69 -6.94 13.74
CA ILE A 67 4.26 -5.60 13.99
C ILE A 67 4.63 -5.44 15.47
N LEU A 68 3.76 -5.87 16.39
CA LEU A 68 3.99 -5.81 17.82
C LEU A 68 5.23 -6.62 18.24
N LYS A 69 5.37 -7.85 17.74
CA LYS A 69 6.55 -8.68 18.02
C LYS A 69 7.83 -8.10 17.42
N CYS A 70 7.78 -7.52 16.22
CA CYS A 70 8.93 -6.80 15.66
C CYS A 70 9.34 -5.63 16.56
N LYS A 71 8.38 -4.82 17.01
CA LYS A 71 8.66 -3.59 17.75
C LYS A 71 9.12 -3.83 19.19
N PHE A 72 8.53 -4.82 19.88
CA PHE A 72 8.74 -5.01 21.32
C PHE A 72 9.48 -6.30 21.69
N GLY A 73 9.81 -7.16 20.72
CA GLY A 73 10.45 -8.45 20.98
C GLY A 73 9.67 -9.22 22.05
N ASN A 74 10.34 -9.79 23.04
CA ASN A 74 9.72 -10.55 24.14
C ASN A 74 8.81 -9.72 25.08
N GLN A 75 8.78 -8.40 24.95
CA GLN A 75 7.97 -7.50 25.77
C GLN A 75 6.57 -7.26 25.18
N TRP A 76 6.16 -8.06 24.20
CA TRP A 76 4.88 -7.92 23.48
C TRP A 76 3.63 -8.16 24.34
N ASN A 77 3.71 -8.66 25.58
CA ASN A 77 2.55 -8.99 26.43
C ASN A 77 2.38 -8.01 27.62
N ARG A 78 2.50 -6.71 27.38
CA ARG A 78 2.37 -5.65 28.40
C ARG A 78 0.96 -5.04 28.47
N PRO A 79 0.50 -4.53 29.62
CA PRO A 79 -0.79 -3.82 29.72
C PRO A 79 -0.90 -2.61 28.77
N GLU A 80 0.20 -1.91 28.49
CA GLU A 80 0.22 -0.63 27.77
C GLU A 80 0.08 -0.76 26.24
N ILE A 81 -0.03 -1.98 25.69
CA ILE A 81 -0.15 -2.21 24.22
C ILE A 81 -1.33 -1.45 23.61
N THR A 82 -2.40 -1.25 24.37
CA THR A 82 -3.59 -0.51 23.90
C THR A 82 -3.26 0.95 23.54
N GLN A 83 -2.18 1.51 24.11
CA GLN A 83 -1.73 2.88 23.84
C GLN A 83 -1.03 3.04 22.48
N VAL A 84 -0.65 1.93 21.82
CA VAL A 84 0.10 1.94 20.56
C VAL A 84 -0.69 1.36 19.39
N PHE A 85 -2.02 1.24 19.48
CA PHE A 85 -2.84 0.68 18.40
C PHE A 85 -2.72 1.44 17.07
N GLU A 86 -2.50 2.75 17.09
CA GLU A 86 -2.23 3.54 15.88
C GLU A 86 -0.97 3.09 15.11
N GLU A 87 -0.06 2.40 15.80
CA GLU A 87 1.16 1.85 15.21
C GLU A 87 1.02 0.37 14.83
N LEU A 88 -0.08 -0.28 15.17
CA LEU A 88 -0.30 -1.71 15.00
C LEU A 88 -1.47 -2.06 14.07
N LEU A 89 -2.50 -1.21 14.01
CA LEU A 89 -3.75 -1.46 13.30
C LEU A 89 -3.98 -0.38 12.22
N PRO A 90 -4.70 -0.70 11.12
CA PRO A 90 -5.11 0.32 10.17
C PRO A 90 -5.99 1.36 10.87
N HIS A 91 -5.71 2.65 10.68
CA HIS A 91 -6.40 3.73 11.41
C HIS A 91 -7.93 3.63 11.36
N HIS A 92 -8.48 3.25 10.19
CA HIS A 92 -9.92 3.14 9.99
C HIS A 92 -10.57 1.92 10.67
N MET A 93 -9.80 0.99 11.22
CA MET A 93 -10.29 -0.23 11.89
C MET A 93 -10.13 -0.20 13.41
N ILE A 94 -9.44 0.80 13.96
CA ILE A 94 -9.16 0.86 15.41
C ILE A 94 -10.47 0.86 16.22
N ASP A 95 -11.47 1.62 15.74
CA ASP A 95 -12.77 1.76 16.39
C ASP A 95 -13.78 0.68 15.99
N ASP A 96 -13.40 -0.30 15.16
CA ASP A 96 -14.30 -1.40 14.76
C ASP A 96 -14.61 -2.35 15.92
N LEU A 97 -13.75 -2.39 16.95
CA LEU A 97 -13.90 -3.22 18.16
C LEU A 97 -13.47 -2.45 19.41
N PHE A 98 -13.95 -2.90 20.56
CA PHE A 98 -13.45 -2.40 21.85
C PHE A 98 -11.95 -2.71 22.02
N PRO A 99 -11.17 -1.81 22.66
CA PRO A 99 -9.73 -1.97 22.83
C PRO A 99 -9.30 -3.31 23.44
N GLU A 100 -10.05 -3.79 24.43
CA GLU A 100 -9.79 -5.06 25.12
C GLU A 100 -9.99 -6.27 24.19
N VAL A 101 -10.93 -6.19 23.25
CA VAL A 101 -11.17 -7.25 22.27
C VAL A 101 -10.04 -7.27 21.24
N TRP A 102 -9.63 -6.11 20.73
CA TRP A 102 -8.43 -6.00 19.89
C TRP A 102 -7.20 -6.58 20.57
N ARG A 103 -6.96 -6.19 21.83
CA ARG A 103 -5.86 -6.70 22.65
C ARG A 103 -5.89 -8.22 22.73
N GLN A 104 -7.04 -8.83 23.01
CA GLN A 104 -7.17 -10.29 23.11
C GLN A 104 -6.79 -10.98 21.79
N TYR A 105 -7.30 -10.51 20.64
CA TYR A 105 -6.97 -11.10 19.35
C TYR A 105 -5.49 -10.97 19.00
N ILE A 106 -4.90 -9.79 19.23
CA ILE A 106 -3.47 -9.55 18.97
C ILE A 106 -2.60 -10.45 19.85
N ILE A 107 -2.86 -10.51 21.16
CA ILE A 107 -2.13 -11.37 22.11
C ILE A 107 -2.24 -12.84 21.74
N MET A 108 -3.43 -13.30 21.34
CA MET A 108 -3.64 -14.67 20.88
C MET A 108 -2.78 -14.98 19.65
N ASN A 109 -2.72 -14.08 18.67
CA ASN A 109 -1.87 -14.27 17.49
C ASN A 109 -0.37 -14.17 17.82
N CYS A 110 0.05 -13.31 18.75
CA CYS A 110 1.43 -13.27 19.23
C CYS A 110 1.89 -14.60 19.82
N ARG A 111 1.02 -15.31 20.56
CA ARG A 111 1.31 -16.65 21.11
C ARG A 111 1.51 -17.71 20.04
N LYS A 112 0.83 -17.59 18.88
CA LYS A 112 0.96 -18.51 17.75
C LYS A 112 2.27 -18.29 16.98
N ILE A 113 2.85 -17.10 17.03
CA ILE A 113 4.11 -16.77 16.34
C ILE A 113 5.28 -17.35 17.16
N THR A 114 5.83 -18.48 16.71
CA THR A 114 7.00 -19.13 17.32
C THR A 114 8.33 -18.48 16.94
N LEU A 115 8.33 -17.61 15.92
CA LEU A 115 9.50 -16.86 15.47
C LEU A 115 9.97 -15.87 16.54
N ASN A 116 11.29 -15.79 16.72
CA ASN A 116 11.95 -14.89 17.67
C ASN A 116 12.92 -13.91 17.01
N SER A 117 13.28 -14.13 15.73
CA SER A 117 14.10 -13.20 14.97
C SER A 117 13.23 -12.11 14.33
N GLU A 118 13.61 -10.84 14.54
CA GLU A 118 12.93 -9.72 13.90
C GLU A 118 12.95 -9.84 12.37
N VAL A 119 14.05 -10.35 11.80
CA VAL A 119 14.19 -10.56 10.35
C VAL A 119 13.15 -11.56 9.85
N GLU A 120 12.94 -12.67 10.56
CA GLU A 120 11.96 -13.69 10.18
C GLU A 120 10.53 -13.19 10.33
N ILE A 121 10.25 -12.39 11.36
CA ILE A 121 8.92 -11.82 11.59
C ILE A 121 8.60 -10.77 10.51
N ARG A 122 9.54 -9.89 10.16
CA ARG A 122 9.39 -8.92 9.06
C ARG A 122 9.17 -9.64 7.73
N LYS A 123 9.93 -10.71 7.46
CA LYS A 123 9.74 -11.56 6.28
C LYS A 123 8.35 -12.20 6.27
N MET A 124 7.87 -12.73 7.40
CA MET A 124 6.52 -13.31 7.51
C MET A 124 5.43 -12.27 7.23
N PHE A 125 5.58 -11.04 7.73
CA PHE A 125 4.68 -9.94 7.41
C PHE A 125 4.63 -9.69 5.89
N LEU A 126 5.81 -9.55 5.27
CA LEU A 126 5.93 -9.28 3.84
C LEU A 126 5.37 -10.42 2.97
N LEU A 127 5.69 -11.68 3.27
CA LEU A 127 5.16 -12.85 2.56
C LEU A 127 3.64 -12.96 2.69
N THR A 128 3.09 -12.62 3.85
CA THR A 128 1.64 -12.62 4.07
C THR A 128 0.98 -11.52 3.24
N MET A 129 1.53 -10.30 3.26
CA MET A 129 0.99 -9.17 2.49
C MET A 129 1.16 -9.33 0.99
N GLN A 130 2.22 -10.00 0.52
CA GLN A 130 2.51 -10.24 -0.89
C GLN A 130 1.39 -11.01 -1.61
N LYS A 131 0.58 -11.78 -0.88
CA LYS A 131 -0.59 -12.47 -1.42
C LYS A 131 -1.67 -11.49 -1.92
N ASN A 132 -1.69 -10.27 -1.39
CA ASN A 132 -2.60 -9.22 -1.83
C ASN A 132 -2.14 -8.64 -3.19
N GLU A 133 -3.07 -8.50 -4.13
CA GLU A 133 -2.76 -7.99 -5.47
C GLU A 133 -2.26 -6.55 -5.51
N ARG A 134 -2.47 -5.80 -4.42
CA ARG A 134 -2.06 -4.39 -4.28
C ARG A 134 -0.76 -4.23 -3.48
N PHE A 135 -0.10 -5.34 -3.15
CA PHE A 135 1.24 -5.30 -2.55
C PHE A 135 2.20 -4.50 -3.42
N GLY A 136 3.04 -3.67 -2.80
CA GLY A 136 4.00 -2.84 -3.52
C GLY A 136 3.39 -1.69 -4.32
N SER A 137 2.10 -1.36 -4.13
CA SER A 137 1.47 -0.23 -4.82
C SER A 137 1.92 1.12 -4.30
N ALA A 138 2.03 2.10 -5.20
CA ALA A 138 1.93 3.52 -4.89
C ALA A 138 0.45 3.94 -4.96
N TYR A 139 -0.01 4.78 -4.02
CA TYR A 139 -1.41 5.15 -3.91
C TYR A 139 -1.62 6.65 -4.13
N PHE A 140 -2.65 6.99 -4.90
CA PHE A 140 -3.03 8.35 -5.24
C PHE A 140 -4.52 8.56 -4.96
N ARG A 141 -4.87 9.68 -4.31
CA ARG A 141 -6.27 10.09 -4.16
C ARG A 141 -6.67 10.91 -5.39
N VAL A 142 -7.65 10.44 -6.14
CA VAL A 142 -8.05 11.04 -7.42
C VAL A 142 -9.57 11.09 -7.57
N GLY A 143 -10.06 12.01 -8.41
CA GLY A 143 -11.45 12.04 -8.82
C GLY A 143 -11.71 11.13 -10.02
N GLN A 144 -12.93 10.63 -10.16
CA GLN A 144 -13.41 9.84 -11.30
C GLN A 144 -14.88 10.15 -11.58
N ARG A 145 -15.33 9.99 -12.83
CA ARG A 145 -16.74 10.18 -13.24
C ARG A 145 -17.32 9.01 -14.05
N GLN A 146 -16.52 7.99 -14.32
CA GLN A 146 -16.87 6.92 -15.25
C GLN A 146 -17.66 5.79 -14.57
N PHE A 147 -17.36 5.49 -13.32
CA PHE A 147 -18.03 4.46 -12.52
C PHE A 147 -19.10 5.12 -11.66
N LEU A 148 -20.32 5.25 -12.21
CA LEU A 148 -21.42 5.99 -11.59
C LEU A 148 -21.92 5.38 -10.26
N GLU A 149 -21.78 4.07 -10.09
CA GLU A 149 -22.13 3.36 -8.85
C GLU A 149 -21.03 3.47 -7.78
N SER A 150 -19.88 4.05 -8.12
CA SER A 150 -18.74 4.23 -7.23
C SER A 150 -18.58 5.69 -6.79
N PRO A 151 -17.90 5.96 -5.65
CA PRO A 151 -17.64 7.32 -5.21
C PRO A 151 -16.88 8.15 -6.25
N ASN A 152 -17.19 9.45 -6.34
CA ASN A 152 -16.50 10.37 -7.24
C ASN A 152 -15.02 10.59 -6.88
N VAL A 153 -14.62 10.26 -5.65
CA VAL A 153 -13.21 10.31 -5.21
C VAL A 153 -12.80 8.91 -4.78
N VAL A 154 -11.75 8.39 -5.41
CA VAL A 154 -11.25 7.03 -5.21
C VAL A 154 -9.77 7.04 -4.87
N ASN A 155 -9.28 5.91 -4.37
CA ASN A 155 -7.84 5.65 -4.31
C ASN A 155 -7.44 4.90 -5.58
N VAL A 156 -6.34 5.28 -6.20
CA VAL A 156 -5.70 4.54 -7.30
C VAL A 156 -4.40 3.94 -6.79
N GLY A 157 -4.30 2.62 -6.81
CA GLY A 157 -3.08 1.88 -6.53
C GLY A 157 -2.36 1.49 -7.83
N ILE A 158 -1.07 1.79 -7.95
CA ILE A 158 -0.26 1.46 -9.13
C ILE A 158 0.88 0.53 -8.71
N ASN A 159 0.93 -0.68 -9.26
CA ASN A 159 2.04 -1.61 -9.09
C ASN A 159 2.35 -2.38 -10.38
N TYR A 160 3.24 -3.37 -10.29
CA TYR A 160 3.66 -4.17 -11.44
C TYR A 160 2.53 -5.01 -12.05
N LYS A 161 1.40 -5.21 -11.36
CA LYS A 161 0.23 -5.90 -11.92
C LYS A 161 -0.66 -4.95 -12.72
N GLY A 162 -0.66 -3.66 -12.39
CA GLY A 162 -1.49 -2.68 -13.09
C GLY A 162 -2.03 -1.55 -12.22
N ILE A 163 -3.13 -0.98 -12.69
CA ILE A 163 -3.83 0.17 -12.11
C ILE A 163 -5.10 -0.32 -11.40
N HIS A 164 -5.16 -0.14 -10.08
CA HIS A 164 -6.25 -0.57 -9.21
C HIS A 164 -7.07 0.63 -8.78
N LEU A 165 -8.34 0.71 -9.19
CA LEU A 165 -9.30 1.66 -8.65
C LEU A 165 -9.95 1.08 -7.41
N ILE A 166 -9.92 1.81 -6.30
CA ILE A 166 -10.27 1.31 -4.98
C ILE A 166 -11.27 2.26 -4.32
N ASN A 167 -12.37 1.70 -3.82
CA ASN A 167 -13.31 2.43 -2.99
C ASN A 167 -12.61 2.80 -1.67
N PRO A 168 -12.50 4.09 -1.33
CA PRO A 168 -11.72 4.52 -0.17
C PRO A 168 -12.37 4.17 1.16
N LYS A 169 -13.69 3.93 1.19
CA LYS A 169 -14.42 3.55 2.40
C LYS A 169 -14.35 2.04 2.58
N THR A 170 -14.89 1.29 1.62
CA THR A 170 -15.02 -0.19 1.74
C THR A 170 -13.71 -0.93 1.43
N LYS A 171 -12.73 -0.25 0.84
CA LYS A 171 -11.46 -0.82 0.36
C LYS A 171 -11.61 -1.85 -0.75
N ASP A 172 -12.81 -1.98 -1.32
CA ASP A 172 -13.07 -2.85 -2.47
C ASP A 172 -12.38 -2.34 -3.73
N THR A 173 -11.91 -3.27 -4.55
CA THR A 173 -11.45 -2.96 -5.89
C THR A 173 -12.67 -2.72 -6.78
N ILE A 174 -12.82 -1.49 -7.27
CA ILE A 174 -13.86 -1.09 -8.24
C ILE A 174 -13.50 -1.68 -9.60
N ARG A 175 -12.24 -1.53 -10.01
CA ARG A 175 -11.72 -2.08 -11.27
C ARG A 175 -10.21 -2.24 -11.18
N MET A 176 -9.68 -3.26 -11.86
CA MET A 176 -8.24 -3.43 -12.06
C MET A 176 -7.98 -3.44 -13.56
N PHE A 177 -7.02 -2.62 -13.99
CA PHE A 177 -6.54 -2.58 -15.36
C PHE A 177 -5.11 -3.11 -15.41
N PRO A 178 -4.86 -4.25 -16.08
CA PRO A 178 -3.52 -4.84 -16.14
C PRO A 178 -2.50 -3.91 -16.80
N ILE A 179 -1.26 -3.94 -16.31
CA ILE A 179 -0.19 -3.05 -16.83
C ILE A 179 0.10 -3.36 -18.29
N GLU A 180 0.05 -4.63 -18.70
CA GLU A 180 0.32 -5.10 -20.05
C GLU A 180 -0.71 -4.63 -21.08
N ASN A 181 -1.88 -4.20 -20.62
CA ASN A 181 -2.94 -3.71 -21.49
C ASN A 181 -2.85 -2.20 -21.74
N ILE A 182 -1.94 -1.47 -21.09
CA ILE A 182 -1.79 -0.02 -21.32
C ILE A 182 -1.26 0.21 -22.74
N LEU A 183 -2.05 0.89 -23.56
CA LEU A 183 -1.66 1.31 -24.91
C LEU A 183 -1.07 2.71 -24.92
N SER A 184 -1.66 3.62 -24.13
CA SER A 184 -1.17 4.97 -23.96
C SER A 184 -1.62 5.53 -22.61
N HIS A 185 -0.89 6.52 -22.13
CA HIS A 185 -1.27 7.30 -20.96
C HIS A 185 -0.68 8.70 -21.09
N TYR A 186 -1.43 9.71 -20.65
CA TYR A 186 -1.00 11.10 -20.78
C TYR A 186 -1.62 11.99 -19.72
N LYS A 187 -0.92 13.08 -19.44
CA LYS A 187 -1.30 14.09 -18.47
C LYS A 187 -1.86 15.33 -19.16
N GLU A 188 -2.90 15.88 -18.57
CA GLU A 188 -3.42 17.23 -18.85
C GLU A 188 -3.34 18.07 -17.55
N GLU A 189 -3.74 19.34 -17.58
CA GLU A 189 -3.57 20.27 -16.45
C GLU A 189 -4.15 19.73 -15.12
N LYS A 190 -5.33 19.09 -15.17
CA LYS A 190 -6.06 18.59 -13.99
C LYS A 190 -6.59 17.16 -14.18
N SER A 191 -6.06 16.46 -15.17
CA SER A 191 -6.48 15.11 -15.52
C SER A 191 -5.28 14.23 -15.86
N TYR A 192 -5.45 12.94 -15.62
CA TYR A 192 -4.55 11.90 -16.08
C TYR A 192 -5.36 10.80 -16.75
N THR A 193 -5.07 10.50 -18.00
CA THR A 193 -5.85 9.55 -18.79
C THR A 193 -5.02 8.33 -19.12
N PHE A 194 -5.63 7.15 -18.98
CA PHE A 194 -5.11 5.87 -19.47
C PHE A 194 -6.01 5.33 -20.57
N GLN A 195 -5.40 4.77 -21.61
CA GLN A 195 -6.07 3.99 -22.64
C GLN A 195 -5.55 2.56 -22.61
N PHE A 196 -6.47 1.61 -22.59
CA PHE A 196 -6.17 0.19 -22.50
C PHE A 196 -6.69 -0.56 -23.73
N GLN A 197 -5.98 -1.63 -24.09
CA GLN A 197 -6.45 -2.60 -25.06
C GLN A 197 -7.68 -3.32 -24.51
N SER A 198 -8.73 -3.40 -25.33
CA SER A 198 -9.99 -4.07 -25.00
C SER A 198 -10.22 -5.26 -25.93
N LYS A 199 -10.93 -6.26 -25.42
CA LYS A 199 -11.36 -7.44 -26.19
C LYS A 199 -12.46 -7.13 -27.22
N LEU A 200 -13.13 -5.99 -27.13
CA LEU A 200 -14.33 -5.65 -27.91
C LEU A 200 -14.08 -4.59 -29.01
N GLU A 201 -12.86 -4.53 -29.57
CA GLU A 201 -12.43 -3.55 -30.61
C GLU A 201 -12.53 -2.06 -30.22
N LYS A 202 -13.08 -1.70 -29.06
CA LYS A 202 -13.15 -0.33 -28.53
C LYS A 202 -12.13 -0.10 -27.44
N LEU A 203 -11.33 0.96 -27.54
CA LEU A 203 -10.41 1.38 -26.47
C LEU A 203 -11.15 1.56 -25.14
N ASP A 204 -10.64 0.91 -24.09
CA ASP A 204 -11.13 1.16 -22.73
C ASP A 204 -10.33 2.33 -22.17
N THR A 205 -11.00 3.43 -21.85
CA THR A 205 -10.34 4.67 -21.44
C THR A 205 -10.83 5.07 -20.06
N ILE A 206 -9.91 5.52 -19.21
CA ILE A 206 -10.24 6.13 -17.93
C ILE A 206 -9.52 7.47 -17.77
N THR A 207 -10.26 8.49 -17.36
CA THR A 207 -9.72 9.79 -17.01
C THR A 207 -9.89 10.05 -15.51
N LEU A 208 -8.76 10.28 -14.85
CA LEU A 208 -8.67 10.57 -13.42
C LEU A 208 -8.48 12.08 -13.23
N HIS A 209 -9.30 12.71 -12.40
CA HIS A 209 -9.11 14.11 -12.01
C HIS A 209 -8.07 14.21 -10.90
N THR A 210 -6.92 14.83 -11.17
CA THR A 210 -5.80 14.90 -10.23
C THR A 210 -4.85 16.04 -10.58
N THR A 211 -4.15 16.56 -9.57
CA THR A 211 -3.00 17.47 -9.74
C THR A 211 -1.66 16.74 -9.63
N GLN A 212 -1.68 15.44 -9.31
CA GLN A 212 -0.50 14.58 -9.12
C GLN A 212 -0.13 13.82 -10.41
N GLY A 213 -0.45 14.40 -11.57
CA GLY A 213 -0.26 13.73 -12.87
C GLY A 213 1.21 13.39 -13.15
N TYR A 214 2.14 14.21 -12.68
CA TYR A 214 3.58 13.96 -12.85
C TYR A 214 4.05 12.75 -12.03
N GLU A 215 3.59 12.61 -10.79
CA GLU A 215 3.93 11.49 -9.92
C GLU A 215 3.36 10.18 -10.46
N ILE A 216 2.13 10.22 -10.99
CA ILE A 216 1.48 9.08 -11.66
C ILE A 216 2.27 8.69 -12.92
N GLU A 217 2.56 9.64 -13.80
CA GLU A 217 3.34 9.44 -15.03
C GLU A 217 4.65 8.72 -14.75
N ASN A 218 5.47 9.30 -13.88
CA ASN A 218 6.75 8.70 -13.55
C ASN A 218 6.60 7.30 -12.91
N MET A 219 5.51 7.04 -12.19
CA MET A 219 5.26 5.71 -11.59
C MET A 219 4.92 4.69 -12.67
N VAL A 220 4.05 5.04 -13.62
CA VAL A 220 3.60 4.19 -14.72
C VAL A 220 4.77 3.89 -15.66
N ASP A 221 5.54 4.90 -16.04
CA ASP A 221 6.76 4.78 -16.87
C ASP A 221 7.81 3.85 -16.25
N SER A 222 7.78 3.65 -14.94
CA SER A 222 8.69 2.73 -14.25
C SER A 222 8.33 1.26 -14.44
N TYR A 223 7.14 0.95 -14.97
CA TYR A 223 6.64 -0.41 -15.20
C TYR A 223 6.38 -0.74 -16.67
N ILE A 224 6.24 0.26 -17.54
CA ILE A 224 6.08 0.05 -18.97
C ILE A 224 7.49 -0.03 -19.62
N PRO A 225 7.81 -1.11 -20.36
CA PRO A 225 9.05 -1.19 -21.12
C PRO A 225 9.14 -0.04 -22.13
N LYS A 226 10.31 0.59 -22.24
CA LYS A 226 10.59 1.59 -23.29
C LYS A 226 10.94 0.92 -24.60
#